data_AF-A0A6A6A291-F1
#
_entry.id   AF-A0A6A6A291-F1
#
_cell.length_a   1.000
_cell.length_b   1.000
_cell.length_c   1.000
_cell.angle_alpha   90.00
_cell.angle_beta   90.00
_cell.angle_gamma   90.00
#
_symmetry.space_group_name_H-M   'P 1'
#
loop_
_entity.id
_entity.type
_entity.pdbx_description
1 polymer ?
#
loop_
_entity_poly.entity_id
_entity_poly.type
_entity_poly.pdbx_seq_one_letter_code
_entity_poly.pdbx_strand_id
1 'polypeptide(L)'
;MSASEVLSALHSETPVELLSAFLANRPVELLSAFLSVQPLEPVLIFTSAEDAALFRLRCKQGRILPDLPQTWVYLPMPEGLLRVRTAHMGNVAFEFSSGQAARGFNAGIKGLGEIRGDPGEDSIVNLGMENY
;
A
#
# COMPACT_ATOMS: atom_id res chain seq x y z
N MET A 1 15.35 -5.56 -11.70
CA MET A 1 15.69 -7.00 -11.71
C MET A 1 16.07 -7.38 -13.12
N SER A 2 17.33 -7.70 -13.38
CA SER A 2 17.79 -8.08 -14.72
C SER A 2 17.44 -9.54 -15.02
N ALA A 3 17.32 -9.91 -16.30
CA ALA A 3 17.08 -11.31 -16.71
C ALA A 3 18.13 -12.29 -16.15
N SER A 4 19.33 -11.80 -15.84
CA SER A 4 20.42 -12.57 -15.22
C SER A 4 20.14 -12.91 -13.75
N GLU A 5 19.43 -12.07 -13.01
CA GLU A 5 19.09 -12.32 -11.59
C GLU A 5 17.99 -13.39 -11.49
N VAL A 6 17.03 -13.38 -12.43
CA VAL A 6 15.96 -14.38 -12.52
C VAL A 6 16.52 -15.77 -12.86
N LEU A 7 17.50 -15.85 -13.77
CA LEU A 7 18.13 -17.12 -14.17
C LEU A 7 19.01 -17.73 -13.07
N SER A 8 19.61 -16.89 -12.22
CA SER A 8 20.40 -17.33 -11.07
C SER A 8 19.51 -17.92 -9.96
N ALA A 9 18.34 -17.31 -9.70
CA ALA A 9 17.38 -17.78 -8.70
C ALA A 9 16.68 -19.10 -9.10
N LEU A 10 16.48 -19.34 -10.40
CA LEU A 10 15.88 -20.59 -10.93
C LEU A 10 16.70 -21.86 -10.62
N HIS A 11 17.99 -21.73 -10.29
CA HIS A 11 18.87 -22.87 -10.02
C HIS A 11 18.92 -23.29 -8.54
N SER A 12 18.35 -22.52 -7.61
CA SER A 12 18.45 -22.82 -6.16
C SER A 12 17.16 -22.76 -5.35
N GLU A 13 16.08 -22.16 -5.86
CA GLU A 13 14.83 -22.01 -5.11
C GLU A 13 13.72 -22.92 -5.63
N THR A 14 12.90 -23.44 -4.72
CA THR A 14 11.78 -24.32 -5.11
C THR A 14 10.74 -23.52 -5.90
N PRO A 15 10.03 -24.12 -6.88
CA PRO A 15 9.04 -23.40 -7.69
C PRO A 15 7.97 -22.65 -6.89
N VAL A 16 7.69 -23.09 -5.66
CA VAL A 16 6.72 -22.48 -4.73
C VAL A 16 7.25 -21.16 -4.15
N GLU A 17 8.54 -21.07 -3.84
CA GLU A 17 9.17 -19.84 -3.32
C GLU A 17 9.24 -18.77 -4.41
N LEU A 18 9.57 -19.18 -5.64
CA LEU A 18 9.54 -18.29 -6.80
C LEU A 18 8.13 -17.77 -7.07
N LEU A 19 7.12 -18.63 -7.08
CA LEU A 19 5.70 -18.22 -7.20
C LEU A 19 5.29 -17.27 -6.08
N SER A 20 5.74 -17.52 -4.85
CA SER A 20 5.46 -16.65 -3.71
C SER A 20 6.12 -15.28 -3.87
N ALA A 21 7.35 -15.21 -4.38
CA ALA A 21 8.06 -13.97 -4.67
C ALA A 21 7.41 -13.19 -5.83
N PHE A 22 7.00 -13.88 -6.90
CA PHE A 22 6.27 -13.25 -8.01
C PHE A 22 4.92 -12.69 -7.56
N LEU A 23 4.17 -13.44 -6.76
CA LEU A 23 2.92 -12.94 -6.16
C LEU A 23 3.19 -11.81 -5.16
N ALA A 24 4.29 -11.88 -4.40
CA ALA A 24 4.71 -10.82 -3.48
C ALA A 24 5.11 -9.51 -4.17
N ASN A 25 5.47 -9.54 -5.47
CA ASN A 25 5.81 -8.35 -6.26
C ASN A 25 4.76 -7.94 -7.29
N ARG A 26 3.63 -8.66 -7.42
CA ARG A 26 2.53 -8.25 -8.30
C ARG A 26 1.95 -6.89 -7.86
N PRO A 27 1.71 -5.91 -8.74
CA PRO A 27 1.04 -4.68 -8.34
C PRO A 27 -0.37 -4.97 -7.81
N VAL A 28 -0.80 -4.21 -6.81
CA VAL A 28 -2.18 -4.24 -6.31
C VAL A 28 -2.94 -3.06 -6.89
N GLU A 29 -4.18 -3.28 -7.31
CA GLU A 29 -5.00 -2.25 -7.93
C GLU A 29 -5.96 -1.64 -6.90
N LEU A 30 -5.77 -0.35 -6.65
CA LEU A 30 -6.65 0.44 -5.80
C LEU A 30 -7.72 1.12 -6.63
N LEU A 31 -8.94 1.08 -6.12
CA LEU A 31 -10.08 1.78 -6.70
C LEU A 31 -10.19 3.19 -6.10
N SER A 32 -10.11 3.30 -4.77
CA SER A 32 -10.27 4.56 -4.04
C SER A 32 -9.88 4.42 -2.57
N ALA A 33 -9.99 5.51 -1.82
CA ALA A 33 -9.91 5.48 -0.37
C ALA A 33 -10.77 6.57 0.26
N PHE A 34 -11.16 6.36 1.52
CA PHE A 34 -11.91 7.32 2.33
C PHE A 34 -11.55 7.20 3.81
N LEU A 35 -12.01 8.15 4.63
CA LEU A 35 -11.93 8.05 6.09
C LEU A 35 -13.26 7.50 6.63
N SER A 36 -13.22 6.32 7.24
CA SER A 36 -14.31 5.88 8.12
C SER A 36 -14.34 6.79 9.35
N VAL A 37 -15.52 7.06 9.90
CA VAL A 37 -15.70 7.86 11.11
C VAL A 37 -15.99 7.03 12.36
N GLN A 38 -16.23 5.73 12.20
CA GLN A 38 -16.51 4.79 13.29
C GLN A 38 -15.91 3.39 13.01
N PRO A 39 -14.70 3.09 13.49
CA PRO A 39 -13.72 4.01 14.10
C PRO A 39 -13.17 5.02 13.07
N LEU A 40 -12.57 6.11 13.56
CA LEU A 40 -11.90 7.10 12.71
C LEU A 40 -10.61 6.51 12.12
N GLU A 41 -10.68 6.00 10.90
CA GLU A 41 -9.59 5.25 10.26
C GLU A 41 -9.63 5.37 8.73
N PRO A 42 -8.47 5.40 8.05
CA PRO A 42 -8.43 5.27 6.60
C PRO A 42 -8.87 3.89 6.13
N VAL A 43 -9.64 3.87 5.05
CA VAL A 43 -10.08 2.67 4.35
C VAL A 43 -9.64 2.74 2.91
N LEU A 44 -8.86 1.74 2.50
CA LEU A 44 -8.47 1.50 1.12
C LEU A 44 -9.46 0.54 0.47
N ILE A 45 -9.95 0.88 -0.72
CA ILE A 45 -10.83 0.03 -1.52
C ILE A 45 -10.04 -0.51 -2.71
N PHE A 46 -10.00 -1.83 -2.83
CA PHE A 46 -9.34 -2.56 -3.92
C PHE A 46 -10.36 -3.04 -4.96
N THR A 47 -9.90 -3.29 -6.18
CA THR A 47 -10.78 -3.84 -7.24
C THR A 47 -11.15 -5.30 -7.00
N SER A 48 -10.32 -6.04 -6.26
CA SER A 48 -10.54 -7.45 -5.91
C SER A 48 -10.16 -7.78 -4.46
N ALA A 49 -10.76 -8.84 -3.92
CA ALA A 49 -10.43 -9.36 -2.59
C ALA A 49 -9.01 -9.96 -2.55
N GLU A 50 -8.52 -10.47 -3.69
CA GLU A 50 -7.16 -10.98 -3.83
C GLU A 50 -6.13 -9.86 -3.67
N ASP A 51 -6.36 -8.69 -4.27
CA ASP A 51 -5.51 -7.52 -4.14
C ASP A 51 -5.51 -6.97 -2.71
N ALA A 52 -6.70 -6.91 -2.07
CA ALA A 52 -6.81 -6.53 -0.67
C ALA A 52 -6.04 -7.49 0.25
N ALA A 53 -6.18 -8.80 0.04
CA ALA A 53 -5.46 -9.82 0.80
C ALA A 53 -3.94 -9.74 0.58
N LEU A 54 -3.52 -9.50 -0.66
CA LEU A 54 -2.11 -9.33 -1.02
C LEU A 54 -1.52 -8.06 -0.39
N PHE A 55 -2.26 -6.95 -0.43
CA PHE A 55 -1.87 -5.73 0.26
C PHE A 55 -1.75 -5.95 1.77
N ARG A 56 -2.74 -6.60 2.40
CA ARG A 56 -2.69 -6.97 3.84
C ARG A 56 -1.48 -7.86 4.16
N LEU A 57 -1.09 -8.75 3.26
CA LEU A 57 0.07 -9.61 3.46
C LEU A 57 1.37 -8.77 3.55
N ARG A 58 1.47 -7.72 2.72
CA ARG A 58 2.59 -6.77 2.68
C ARG A 58 2.55 -5.75 3.83
N CYS A 59 1.38 -5.18 4.09
CA CYS A 59 1.09 -4.20 5.12
C CYS A 59 0.44 -4.85 6.36
N LYS A 60 1.25 -5.26 7.34
CA LYS A 60 0.78 -6.03 8.51
C LYS A 60 -0.19 -5.27 9.42
N GLN A 61 -0.17 -3.95 9.38
CA GLN A 61 -1.13 -3.11 10.10
C GLN A 61 -2.49 -3.01 9.41
N GLY A 62 -2.58 -3.41 8.14
CA GLY A 62 -3.84 -3.49 7.41
C GLY A 62 -4.75 -4.59 7.92
N ARG A 63 -6.03 -4.29 8.10
CA ARG A 63 -7.05 -5.24 8.55
C ARG A 63 -8.20 -5.31 7.56
N ILE A 64 -8.60 -6.53 7.21
CA ILE A 64 -9.84 -6.81 6.50
C ILE A 64 -10.81 -7.33 7.56
N LEU A 65 -12.00 -6.74 7.64
CA LEU A 65 -12.99 -7.08 8.66
C LEU A 65 -13.94 -8.15 8.13
N PRO A 66 -14.33 -9.16 8.94
CA PRO A 66 -15.10 -10.31 8.46
C PRO A 66 -16.50 -9.91 7.99
N ASP A 67 -17.13 -8.92 8.64
CA ASP A 67 -18.51 -8.50 8.36
C ASP A 67 -18.61 -7.38 7.31
N LEU A 68 -17.47 -7.00 6.70
CA LEU A 68 -17.39 -5.91 5.72
C LEU A 68 -16.90 -6.43 4.37
N PRO A 69 -17.01 -5.62 3.30
CA PRO A 69 -16.51 -6.03 1.99
C PRO A 69 -15.05 -6.46 2.06
N GLN A 70 -14.74 -7.65 1.54
CA GLN A 70 -13.40 -8.22 1.57
C GLN A 70 -12.40 -7.48 0.65
N THR A 71 -12.91 -6.53 -0.13
CA THR A 71 -12.12 -5.58 -0.93
C THR A 71 -11.65 -4.37 -0.11
N TRP A 72 -12.04 -4.24 1.16
CA TRP A 72 -11.71 -3.09 2.00
C TRP A 72 -10.60 -3.44 2.99
N VAL A 73 -9.54 -2.62 3.00
CA VAL A 73 -8.47 -2.70 3.98
C VAL A 73 -8.47 -1.44 4.83
N TYR A 74 -8.69 -1.62 6.12
CA TYR A 74 -8.61 -0.57 7.12
C TYR A 74 -7.17 -0.43 7.59
N LEU A 75 -6.70 0.80 7.74
CA LEU A 75 -5.41 1.12 8.32
C LEU A 75 -5.63 1.83 9.67
N PRO A 76 -4.76 1.65 10.66
CA PRO A 76 -4.78 2.49 11.85
C PRO A 76 -4.66 3.96 11.44
N MET A 77 -5.36 4.84 12.16
CA MET A 77 -5.26 6.29 11.92
C MET A 77 -3.82 6.74 12.10
N PRO A 78 -3.14 7.20 11.04
CA PRO A 78 -1.77 7.63 11.16
C PRO A 78 -1.69 9.04 11.75
N GLU A 79 -0.64 9.28 12.53
CA GLU A 79 -0.40 10.58 13.15
C GLU A 79 -0.26 11.68 12.08
N GLY A 80 -0.87 12.84 12.34
CA GLY A 80 -0.75 14.00 11.47
C GLY A 80 -1.47 13.87 10.13
N LEU A 81 -2.29 12.83 9.90
CA LEU A 81 -3.08 12.72 8.67
C LEU A 81 -4.13 13.83 8.60
N LEU A 82 -4.05 14.62 7.53
CA LEU A 82 -4.99 15.70 7.25
C LEU A 82 -6.11 15.25 6.32
N ARG A 83 -5.74 14.46 5.30
CA ARG A 83 -6.68 14.07 4.25
C ARG A 83 -6.26 12.78 3.55
N VAL A 84 -7.27 12.03 3.11
CA VAL A 84 -7.13 10.93 2.15
C VAL A 84 -7.93 11.29 0.90
N ARG A 85 -7.35 11.08 -0.29
CA ARG A 85 -8.05 11.30 -1.56
C ARG A 85 -7.60 10.32 -2.62
N THR A 86 -8.50 9.97 -3.53
CA THR A 86 -8.11 9.34 -4.80
C THR A 86 -7.31 10.34 -5.63
N ALA A 87 -6.17 9.91 -6.14
CA ALA A 87 -5.27 10.62 -7.03
C ALA A 87 -5.43 10.12 -8.49
N HIS A 88 -4.62 10.65 -9.41
CA HIS A 88 -4.69 10.26 -10.81
C HIS A 88 -4.37 8.76 -11.00
N MET A 89 -5.04 8.11 -11.98
CA MET A 89 -4.84 6.70 -12.34
C MET A 89 -5.12 5.66 -11.23
N GLY A 90 -6.05 5.94 -10.31
CA GLY A 90 -6.44 4.98 -9.26
C GLY A 90 -5.47 4.91 -8.08
N ASN A 91 -4.43 5.77 -8.07
CA ASN A 91 -3.59 5.97 -6.89
C ASN A 91 -4.40 6.61 -5.75
N VAL A 92 -3.93 6.44 -4.52
CA VAL A 92 -4.46 7.08 -3.33
C VAL A 92 -3.39 7.97 -2.73
N ALA A 93 -3.73 9.22 -2.45
CA ALA A 93 -2.85 10.17 -1.77
C ALA A 93 -3.28 10.35 -0.31
N PHE A 94 -2.32 10.18 0.59
CA PHE A 94 -2.41 10.51 2.00
C PHE A 94 -1.63 11.79 2.25
N GLU A 95 -2.28 12.83 2.74
CA GLU A 95 -1.70 14.14 3.00
C GLU A 95 -1.52 14.34 4.51
N PHE A 96 -0.33 14.73 4.92
CA PHE A 96 0.10 14.83 6.31
C PHE A 96 0.48 16.26 6.69
N SER A 97 0.42 16.56 7.98
CA SER A 97 0.82 17.86 8.54
C SER A 97 2.33 18.11 8.50
N SER A 98 3.14 17.08 8.28
CA SER A 98 4.59 17.19 8.18
C SER A 98 5.19 16.04 7.38
N GLY A 99 6.40 16.25 6.83
CA GLY A 99 7.11 15.16 6.17
C GLY A 99 7.63 14.07 7.11
N GLN A 100 7.80 14.37 8.41
CA GLN A 100 8.10 13.34 9.41
C GLN A 100 6.91 12.38 9.58
N ALA A 101 5.69 12.90 9.65
CA ALA A 101 4.47 12.10 9.72
C ALA A 101 4.30 11.23 8.47
N ALA A 102 4.50 11.80 7.27
CA ALA A 102 4.46 11.06 6.01
C ALA A 102 5.51 9.92 5.96
N ARG A 103 6.75 10.19 6.37
CA ARG A 103 7.80 9.17 6.48
C ARG A 103 7.45 8.07 7.49
N GLY A 104 6.92 8.44 8.65
CA GLY A 104 6.48 7.50 9.67
C GLY A 104 5.36 6.58 9.17
N PHE A 105 4.36 7.15 8.51
CA PHE A 105 3.30 6.37 7.85
C PHE A 105 3.87 5.44 6.77
N ASN A 106 4.70 5.96 5.87
CA ASN A 106 5.27 5.15 4.79
C ASN A 106 6.09 3.98 5.34
N ALA A 107 6.89 4.21 6.38
CA ALA A 107 7.61 3.14 7.08
C ALA A 107 6.65 2.10 7.70
N GLY A 108 5.54 2.55 8.29
CA GLY A 108 4.50 1.67 8.85
C GLY A 108 3.81 0.78 7.81
N ILE A 109 3.63 1.29 6.59
CA ILE A 109 3.19 0.49 5.44
C ILE A 109 4.35 -0.18 4.69
N LYS A 110 5.55 -0.29 5.28
CA LYS A 110 6.75 -0.92 4.70
C LYS A 110 7.24 -0.34 3.37
N GLY A 111 7.06 0.96 3.16
CA GLY A 111 7.52 1.63 1.94
C GLY A 111 6.71 1.27 0.71
N LEU A 112 5.48 0.74 0.86
CA LEU A 112 4.59 0.45 -0.27
C LEU A 112 4.09 1.73 -0.97
N GLY A 113 4.28 2.90 -0.34
CA GLY A 113 3.97 4.20 -0.90
C GLY A 113 5.20 4.97 -1.35
N GLU A 114 4.98 5.93 -2.24
CA GLU A 114 5.97 6.91 -2.69
C GLU A 114 5.72 8.22 -1.95
N ILE A 115 6.76 8.75 -1.31
CA ILE A 115 6.70 10.05 -0.66
C ILE A 115 6.92 11.12 -1.73
N ARG A 116 5.97 12.05 -1.87
CA ARG A 116 6.05 13.21 -2.76
C ARG A 116 5.87 14.50 -1.96
N GLY A 117 6.47 15.58 -2.47
CA GLY A 117 6.41 16.93 -1.93
C GLY A 117 7.56 17.76 -2.48
N ASP A 118 7.53 19.07 -2.26
CA ASP A 118 8.68 19.91 -2.51
C ASP A 118 9.80 19.57 -1.50
N PRO A 119 11.09 19.77 -1.83
CA PRO A 119 12.18 19.51 -0.89
C PRO A 119 11.98 20.29 0.42
N GLY A 120 11.65 19.58 1.51
CA GLY A 120 11.33 20.17 2.82
C GLY A 120 9.85 20.11 3.20
N GLU A 121 8.96 19.78 2.25
CA GLU A 121 7.51 19.67 2.41
C GLU A 121 6.97 18.27 2.03
N ASP A 122 7.82 17.23 2.09
CA ASP A 122 7.54 15.79 1.78
C ASP A 122 6.35 15.18 2.54
N SER A 123 5.15 15.73 2.37
CA SER A 123 3.99 15.55 3.23
C SER A 123 2.91 14.69 2.61
N ILE A 124 3.14 14.17 1.40
CA ILE A 124 2.18 13.33 0.70
C ILE A 124 2.77 11.92 0.51
N VAL A 125 1.98 10.89 0.81
CA VAL A 125 2.29 9.50 0.47
C VAL A 125 1.28 9.01 -0.55
N ASN A 126 1.76 8.71 -1.75
CA ASN A 126 0.95 8.10 -2.81
C ASN A 126 1.08 6.58 -2.76
N LEU A 127 -0.04 5.87 -2.86
CA LEU A 127 -0.11 4.42 -2.82
C LEU A 127 -0.92 3.95 -4.04
N GLY A 128 -0.34 3.07 -4.86
CA GLY A 128 -0.99 2.55 -6.05
C GLY A 128 -0.03 2.15 -7.17
N MET A 129 -0.52 2.14 -8.40
CA MET A 129 0.07 1.45 -9.55
C MET A 129 1.41 2.01 -10.03
N GLU A 130 1.79 3.23 -9.66
CA GLU A 130 3.05 3.84 -10.14
C GLU A 130 4.30 3.43 -9.34
N ASN A 131 4.17 2.67 -8.25
CA ASN A 131 5.26 2.50 -7.28
C ASN A 131 5.99 1.14 -7.33
N TYR A 132 5.84 0.35 -8.41
CA TYR A 132 6.52 -0.95 -8.56
C TYR A 132 7.12 -1.14 -9.95
#